data_AF-A0A962HQQ5-F1
#
_entry.id   AF-A0A962HQQ5-F1
#
_cell.length_a   1.000
_cell.length_b   1.000
_cell.length_c   1.000
_cell.angle_alpha   90.00
_cell.angle_beta   90.00
_cell.angle_gamma   90.00
#
_symmetry.space_group_name_H-M   'P 1'
#
loop_
_entity.id
_entity.type
_entity.pdbx_description
1 polymer ?
#
loop_
_entity_poly.entity_id
_entity_poly.type
_entity_poly.pdbx_seq_one_letter_code
_entity_poly.pdbx_strand_id
1 'polypeptide(L)'
;MDVIALAQFGVTYAVATLGTATTDRHVQQLFRLVPEVVFCFDGDRAGREAAWRALENALPEVRDDREIRFLFLPDGEDPDSLVRARGRNAFEQALGRAMPLSRFFIQGLKESLGFGADATLHELEDSSRFSTEATRLLTAMPDIRLKRQLLDEVQRLGKVALPGTGPVTGAGRERFAGRHGSGWRPWKPGVAREESPGYIPNEAREFAIRKTPVRYAITLLLHDPGLAAQVENPEKMLTWELPGVELLLQLVEIIEDNPHIHSAGLLERFRGTGHEKILGNLMAWQPARADAALLQREFQDCLRQVKRKVHEKALDSLFYKEQTEGLSPQERHDLLSLLQEIHGPDG
;
A
#
# COMPACT_ATOMS: atom_id res chain seq x y z
N MET A 1 -25.00 10.16 2.69
CA MET A 1 -25.77 10.78 3.80
C MET A 1 -25.03 11.98 4.39
N ASP A 2 -23.71 12.05 4.18
CA ASP A 2 -22.75 13.01 4.73
C ASP A 2 -23.09 14.48 4.53
N VAL A 3 -23.42 14.88 3.30
CA VAL A 3 -23.75 16.29 3.00
C VAL A 3 -24.96 16.76 3.80
N ILE A 4 -25.98 15.90 3.94
CA ILE A 4 -27.20 16.22 4.68
C ILE A 4 -26.89 16.33 6.17
N ALA A 5 -26.13 15.38 6.71
CA ALA A 5 -25.73 15.39 8.11
C ALA A 5 -24.89 16.61 8.46
N LEU A 6 -23.87 16.92 7.66
CA LEU A 6 -23.06 18.12 7.82
C LEU A 6 -23.91 19.39 7.79
N ALA A 7 -24.87 19.48 6.87
CA ALA A 7 -25.77 20.63 6.81
C ALA A 7 -26.66 20.75 8.06
N GLN A 8 -27.18 19.63 8.59
CA GLN A 8 -27.97 19.61 9.83
C GLN A 8 -27.19 20.15 11.04
N PHE A 9 -25.87 19.91 11.07
CA PHE A 9 -24.98 20.42 12.12
C PHE A 9 -24.35 21.78 11.77
N GLY A 10 -24.80 22.44 10.69
CA GLY A 10 -24.39 23.80 10.32
C GLY A 10 -23.10 23.88 9.48
N VAL A 11 -22.60 22.76 8.97
CA VAL A 11 -21.52 22.70 7.97
C VAL A 11 -22.16 22.74 6.58
N THR A 12 -22.36 23.95 6.05
CA THR A 12 -23.16 24.19 4.83
C THR A 12 -22.35 24.29 3.55
N TYR A 13 -21.06 23.96 3.60
CA TYR A 13 -20.12 24.04 2.47
C TYR A 13 -19.63 22.64 2.01
N ALA A 14 -20.33 21.58 2.41
CA ALA A 14 -20.05 20.22 1.99
C ALA A 14 -20.76 19.88 0.68
N VAL A 15 -20.07 19.16 -0.20
CA VAL A 15 -20.63 18.58 -1.44
C VAL A 15 -20.09 17.16 -1.62
N ALA A 16 -20.80 16.34 -2.38
CA ALA A 16 -20.41 14.95 -2.66
C ALA A 16 -20.54 14.64 -4.15
N THR A 17 -19.72 13.70 -4.63
CA THR A 17 -19.88 13.12 -5.96
C THR A 17 -21.06 12.15 -5.96
N LEU A 18 -21.73 12.01 -7.11
CA LEU A 18 -22.86 11.10 -7.26
C LEU A 18 -22.36 9.72 -7.72
N GLY A 19 -22.06 8.84 -6.75
CA GLY A 19 -21.74 7.43 -6.99
C GLY A 19 -20.51 7.17 -7.87
N THR A 20 -19.60 8.14 -7.96
CA THR A 20 -18.45 8.12 -8.87
C THR A 20 -17.22 8.73 -8.20
N ALA A 21 -16.03 8.32 -8.67
CA ALA A 21 -14.80 8.95 -8.26
C ALA A 21 -14.76 10.43 -8.69
N THR A 22 -14.05 11.27 -7.93
CA THR A 22 -13.81 12.67 -8.30
C THR A 22 -13.11 12.75 -9.66
N THR A 23 -13.63 13.59 -10.56
CA THR A 23 -13.05 13.84 -11.89
C THR A 23 -12.38 15.22 -11.94
N ASP A 24 -11.52 15.46 -12.93
CA ASP A 24 -10.93 16.77 -13.22
C ASP A 24 -12.00 17.86 -13.40
N ARG A 25 -13.12 17.54 -14.05
CA ARG A 25 -14.28 18.44 -14.22
C ARG A 25 -14.90 18.85 -12.89
N HIS A 26 -15.04 17.92 -11.94
CA HIS A 26 -15.52 18.26 -10.60
C HIS A 26 -14.57 19.27 -9.93
N VAL A 27 -13.26 19.02 -10.01
CA VAL A 27 -12.24 19.91 -9.43
C VAL A 27 -12.27 21.30 -10.08
N GLN A 28 -12.37 21.36 -11.41
CA GLN A 28 -12.55 22.62 -12.15
C GLN A 28 -13.78 23.40 -11.70
N GLN A 29 -14.91 22.72 -11.49
CA GLN A 29 -16.15 23.35 -11.05
C GLN A 29 -16.01 23.94 -9.64
N LEU A 30 -15.41 23.19 -8.72
CA LEU A 30 -15.16 23.66 -7.36
C LEU A 30 -14.29 24.93 -7.35
N PHE A 31 -13.20 24.93 -8.12
CA PHE A 31 -12.29 26.07 -8.17
C PHE A 31 -12.81 27.30 -8.93
N ARG A 32 -13.99 27.22 -9.54
CA ARG A 32 -14.70 28.42 -10.01
C ARG A 32 -15.42 29.15 -8.88
N LEU A 33 -15.67 28.47 -7.77
CA LEU A 33 -16.47 28.97 -6.65
C LEU A 33 -15.61 29.31 -5.44
N VAL A 34 -14.58 28.51 -5.18
CA VAL A 34 -13.74 28.64 -3.98
C VAL A 34 -12.25 28.53 -4.32
N PRO A 35 -11.38 29.24 -3.58
CA PRO A 35 -9.93 29.08 -3.74
C PRO A 35 -9.39 27.83 -3.04
N GLU A 36 -10.17 27.22 -2.14
CA GLU A 36 -9.73 26.11 -1.31
C GLU A 36 -10.70 24.93 -1.38
N VAL A 37 -10.16 23.72 -1.58
CA VAL A 37 -10.91 22.47 -1.55
C VAL A 37 -10.26 21.50 -0.56
N VAL A 38 -11.04 20.99 0.39
CA VAL A 38 -10.64 19.91 1.29
C VAL A 38 -11.38 18.64 0.89
N PHE A 39 -10.64 17.62 0.46
CA PHE A 39 -11.19 16.29 0.25
C PHE A 39 -11.25 15.55 1.58
N CYS A 40 -12.43 15.07 1.96
CA CYS A 40 -12.64 14.26 3.16
C CYS A 40 -12.83 12.80 2.75
N PHE A 41 -12.02 11.91 3.29
CA PHE A 41 -12.10 10.47 3.07
C PHE A 41 -12.14 9.72 4.39
N ASP A 42 -12.76 8.56 4.36
CA ASP A 42 -12.80 7.62 5.47
C ASP A 42 -11.36 7.14 5.78
N GLY A 43 -11.10 6.78 7.05
CA GLY A 43 -9.75 6.40 7.51
C GLY A 43 -9.19 5.11 6.90
N ASP A 44 -10.06 4.33 6.27
CA ASP A 44 -9.75 3.00 5.77
C ASP A 44 -8.88 3.00 4.50
N ARG A 45 -8.56 1.79 4.03
CA ARG A 45 -7.77 1.59 2.82
C ARG A 45 -8.48 2.09 1.55
N ALA A 46 -9.79 1.91 1.46
CA ALA A 46 -10.57 2.33 0.30
C ALA A 46 -10.58 3.86 0.18
N GLY A 47 -10.72 4.58 1.30
CA GLY A 47 -10.60 6.02 1.41
C GLY A 47 -9.24 6.53 0.96
N ARG A 48 -8.14 5.85 1.33
CA ARG A 48 -6.78 6.20 0.85
C ARG A 48 -6.61 5.98 -0.64
N GLU A 49 -7.11 4.88 -1.20
CA GLU A 49 -7.06 4.61 -2.64
C GLU A 49 -7.92 5.62 -3.43
N ALA A 50 -9.07 6.03 -2.88
CA ALA A 50 -9.91 7.08 -3.46
C ALA A 50 -9.23 8.46 -3.38
N ALA A 51 -8.55 8.76 -2.28
CA ALA A 51 -7.78 9.99 -2.11
C ALA A 51 -6.64 10.11 -3.12
N TRP A 52 -5.93 9.02 -3.39
CA TRP A 52 -4.87 9.01 -4.40
C TRP A 52 -5.44 9.30 -5.80
N ARG A 53 -6.56 8.68 -6.17
CA ARG A 53 -7.24 8.96 -7.45
C ARG A 53 -7.72 10.41 -7.53
N ALA A 54 -8.26 10.96 -6.43
CA ALA A 54 -8.66 12.36 -6.38
C ALA A 54 -7.47 13.31 -6.53
N LEU A 55 -6.32 12.98 -5.93
CA LEU A 55 -5.06 13.71 -6.14
C LEU A 55 -4.65 13.69 -7.61
N GLU A 56 -4.56 12.51 -8.26
CA GLU A 56 -4.19 12.39 -9.67
C GLU A 56 -5.09 13.25 -10.58
N ASN A 57 -6.39 13.22 -10.34
CA ASN A 57 -7.37 14.01 -11.11
C ASN A 57 -7.33 15.51 -10.80
N ALA A 58 -6.78 15.90 -9.64
CA ALA A 58 -6.66 17.30 -9.25
C ALA A 58 -5.35 17.96 -9.70
N LEU A 59 -4.29 17.18 -9.96
CA LEU A 59 -2.98 17.71 -10.41
C LEU A 59 -3.07 18.69 -11.59
N PRO A 60 -3.88 18.45 -12.65
CA PRO A 60 -4.02 19.39 -13.77
C PRO A 60 -4.64 20.73 -13.38
N GLU A 61 -5.35 20.80 -12.26
CA GLU A 61 -6.15 21.94 -11.82
C GLU A 61 -5.49 22.80 -10.74
N VAL A 62 -4.31 22.38 -10.27
CA VAL A 62 -3.54 23.14 -9.28
C VAL A 62 -3.04 24.45 -9.88
N ARG A 63 -3.23 25.56 -9.18
CA ARG A 63 -2.76 26.91 -9.55
C ARG A 63 -2.16 27.58 -8.31
N ASP A 64 -1.40 28.66 -8.50
CA ASP A 64 -0.73 29.36 -7.37
C ASP A 64 -1.72 30.01 -6.38
N ASP A 65 -2.96 30.28 -6.81
CA ASP A 65 -4.04 30.87 -6.02
C ASP A 65 -5.05 29.84 -5.47
N ARG A 66 -4.75 28.54 -5.63
CA ARG A 66 -5.63 27.44 -5.25
C ARG A 66 -4.97 26.54 -4.21
N GLU A 67 -5.75 26.12 -3.23
CA GLU A 67 -5.31 25.23 -2.17
C GLU A 67 -6.12 23.91 -2.19
N ILE A 68 -5.39 22.80 -2.09
CA ILE A 68 -5.97 21.46 -1.97
C ILE A 68 -5.43 20.81 -0.71
N ARG A 69 -6.34 20.29 0.11
CA ARG A 69 -6.01 19.53 1.31
C ARG A 69 -6.79 18.21 1.36
N PHE A 70 -6.26 17.26 2.12
CA PHE A 70 -6.80 15.92 2.30
C PHE A 70 -7.00 15.67 3.79
N LEU A 71 -8.25 15.48 4.20
CA LEU A 71 -8.65 15.06 5.53
C LEU A 71 -8.95 13.57 5.51
N PHE A 72 -8.21 12.80 6.31
CA PHE A 72 -8.51 11.41 6.60
C PHE A 72 -9.13 11.32 7.98
N LEU A 73 -10.32 10.73 8.06
CA LEU A 73 -11.02 10.51 9.32
C LEU A 73 -10.40 9.30 10.06
N PRO A 74 -10.69 9.12 11.37
CA PRO A 74 -10.31 7.91 12.07
C PRO A 74 -10.93 6.65 11.43
N ASP A 75 -10.31 5.49 11.66
CA ASP A 75 -10.82 4.22 11.15
C ASP A 75 -12.25 3.96 11.66
N GLY A 76 -13.16 3.64 10.74
CA GLY A 76 -14.58 3.39 11.05
C GLY A 76 -15.44 4.65 11.23
N GLU A 77 -14.88 5.85 11.01
CA GLU A 77 -15.65 7.11 11.02
C GLU A 77 -15.79 7.68 9.60
N ASP A 78 -16.99 8.17 9.31
CA ASP A 78 -17.36 8.95 8.13
C ASP A 78 -17.76 10.39 8.56
N PRO A 79 -17.94 11.35 7.63
CA PRO A 79 -18.30 12.71 8.01
C PRO A 79 -19.62 12.79 8.79
N ASP A 80 -20.57 11.88 8.51
CA ASP A 80 -21.85 11.79 9.18
C ASP A 80 -21.74 11.38 10.67
N SER A 81 -21.13 10.22 10.93
CA SER A 81 -20.87 9.70 12.28
C SER A 81 -20.01 10.65 13.10
N LEU A 82 -18.96 11.22 12.51
CA LEU A 82 -18.07 12.14 13.21
C LEU A 82 -18.80 13.42 13.65
N VAL A 83 -19.59 14.03 12.76
CA VAL A 83 -20.31 15.27 13.09
C VAL A 83 -21.43 15.02 14.08
N ARG A 84 -22.11 13.86 14.01
CA ARG A 84 -23.11 13.47 15.01
C ARG A 84 -22.49 13.22 16.39
N ALA A 85 -21.32 12.58 16.44
CA ALA A 85 -20.66 12.23 17.69
C ALA A 85 -19.97 13.42 18.37
N ARG A 86 -19.29 14.28 17.59
CA ARG A 86 -18.40 15.32 18.13
C ARG A 86 -18.82 16.75 17.77
N GLY A 87 -19.84 16.91 16.94
CA GLY A 87 -20.39 18.20 16.54
C GLY A 87 -19.53 18.96 15.54
N ARG A 88 -20.08 20.10 15.08
CA ARG A 88 -19.46 20.98 14.08
C ARG A 88 -18.04 21.43 14.44
N ASN A 89 -17.83 21.89 15.68
CA ASN A 89 -16.54 22.45 16.08
C ASN A 89 -15.40 21.43 15.97
N ALA A 90 -15.66 20.16 16.31
CA ALA A 90 -14.68 19.10 16.16
C ALA A 90 -14.38 18.80 14.69
N PHE A 91 -15.42 18.82 13.84
CA PHE A 91 -15.26 18.66 12.39
C PHE A 91 -14.41 19.79 11.79
N GLU A 92 -14.69 21.05 12.13
CA GLU A 92 -13.91 22.21 11.68
C GLU A 92 -12.47 22.19 12.20
N GLN A 93 -12.24 21.73 13.43
CA GLN A 93 -10.89 21.49 13.94
C GLN A 93 -10.15 20.41 13.15
N ALA A 94 -10.85 19.35 12.72
CA ALA A 94 -10.28 18.31 11.87
C ALA A 94 -9.91 18.88 10.48
N LEU A 95 -10.78 19.70 9.87
CA LEU A 95 -10.47 20.42 8.64
C LEU A 95 -9.22 21.30 8.78
N GLY A 96 -9.03 21.95 9.92
CA GLY A 96 -7.83 22.73 10.23
C GLY A 96 -6.53 21.91 10.21
N ARG A 97 -6.62 20.60 10.43
CA ARG A 97 -5.49 19.66 10.43
C ARG A 97 -5.35 18.87 9.13
N ALA A 98 -6.17 19.18 8.12
CA ALA A 98 -6.13 18.50 6.83
C ALA A 98 -4.73 18.62 6.20
N MET A 99 -4.27 17.52 5.62
CA MET A 99 -2.94 17.39 5.03
C MET A 99 -2.86 18.17 3.71
N PRO A 100 -1.89 19.07 3.53
CA PRO A 100 -1.70 19.76 2.25
C PRO A 100 -1.37 18.78 1.11
N LEU A 101 -1.79 19.09 -0.11
CA LEU A 101 -1.53 18.28 -1.32
C LEU A 101 -0.05 17.89 -1.46
N SER A 102 0.88 18.82 -1.21
CA SER A 102 2.31 18.54 -1.33
C SER A 102 2.79 17.44 -0.39
N ARG A 103 2.33 17.47 0.86
CA ARG A 103 2.65 16.44 1.86
C ARG A 103 2.02 15.12 1.50
N PHE A 104 0.74 15.13 1.11
CA PHE A 104 0.02 13.92 0.71
C PHE A 104 0.64 13.26 -0.53
N PHE A 105 1.04 14.06 -1.53
CA PHE A 105 1.74 13.61 -2.73
C PHE A 105 3.02 12.86 -2.38
N ILE A 106 3.91 13.47 -1.58
CA ILE A 106 5.20 12.85 -1.22
C ILE A 106 4.98 11.59 -0.37
N GLN A 107 4.10 11.65 0.63
CA GLN A 107 3.83 10.50 1.49
C GLN A 107 3.21 9.34 0.71
N GLY A 108 2.17 9.59 -0.10
CA GLY A 108 1.53 8.56 -0.91
C GLY A 108 2.46 7.99 -1.99
N LEU A 109 3.34 8.81 -2.56
CA LEU A 109 4.36 8.34 -3.50
C LEU A 109 5.38 7.43 -2.80
N LYS A 110 5.82 7.77 -1.59
CA LYS A 110 6.66 6.88 -0.77
C LYS A 110 5.97 5.56 -0.48
N GLU A 111 4.74 5.62 0.03
CA GLU A 111 3.94 4.45 0.40
C GLU A 111 3.68 3.52 -0.80
N SER A 112 3.32 4.07 -1.97
CA SER A 112 3.06 3.30 -3.21
C SER A 112 4.30 2.57 -3.75
N LEU A 113 5.50 3.12 -3.50
CA LEU A 113 6.77 2.50 -3.86
C LEU A 113 7.33 1.59 -2.76
N GLY A 114 6.61 1.45 -1.64
CA GLY A 114 7.00 0.60 -0.52
C GLY A 114 8.04 1.24 0.42
N PHE A 115 8.27 2.55 0.31
CA PHE A 115 9.07 3.30 1.26
C PHE A 115 8.22 3.63 2.49
N GLY A 116 8.71 3.33 3.70
CA GLY A 116 8.10 3.82 4.92
C GLY A 116 8.06 5.36 4.93
N ALA A 117 7.11 5.95 5.66
CA ALA A 117 6.94 7.42 5.72
C ALA A 117 8.27 8.16 6.04
N ASP A 118 9.10 7.54 6.90
CA ASP A 118 10.41 8.03 7.34
C ASP A 118 11.61 7.30 6.69
N ALA A 119 11.36 6.41 5.73
CA ALA A 119 12.45 5.71 5.05
C ALA A 119 13.29 6.71 4.24
N THR A 120 14.60 6.63 4.45
CA THR A 120 15.58 7.29 3.58
C THR A 120 15.60 6.49 2.28
N LEU A 121 15.69 7.13 1.12
CA LEU A 121 15.88 6.39 -0.13
C LEU A 121 17.28 5.77 -0.08
N HIS A 122 17.34 4.47 0.25
CA HIS A 122 18.56 3.79 0.67
C HIS A 122 19.47 3.43 -0.52
N GLU A 123 18.89 3.33 -1.72
CA GLU A 123 19.58 2.94 -2.95
C GLU A 123 19.41 3.94 -4.10
N LEU A 124 20.33 3.93 -5.06
CA LEU A 124 20.25 4.76 -6.26
C LEU A 124 19.06 4.37 -7.14
N GLU A 125 18.71 3.09 -7.15
CA GLU A 125 17.55 2.52 -7.83
C GLU A 125 16.24 3.03 -7.21
N ASP A 126 16.17 3.15 -5.89
CA ASP A 126 15.02 3.69 -5.17
C ASP A 126 14.80 5.18 -5.47
N SER A 127 15.88 5.94 -5.42
CA SER A 127 15.91 7.34 -5.83
C SER A 127 15.44 7.54 -7.27
N SER A 128 15.95 6.70 -8.18
CA SER A 128 15.60 6.74 -9.60
C SER A 128 14.12 6.42 -9.82
N ARG A 129 13.58 5.38 -9.17
CA ARG A 129 12.16 5.01 -9.24
C ARG A 129 11.26 6.11 -8.67
N PHE A 130 11.59 6.62 -7.48
CA PHE A 130 10.86 7.71 -6.83
C PHE A 130 10.84 8.97 -7.70
N SER A 131 11.99 9.38 -8.22
CA SER A 131 12.11 10.56 -9.08
C SER A 131 11.36 10.38 -10.41
N THR A 132 11.44 9.19 -11.01
CA THR A 132 10.76 8.88 -12.28
C THR A 132 9.25 8.93 -12.12
N GLU A 133 8.71 8.28 -11.08
CA GLU A 133 7.26 8.25 -10.85
C GLU A 133 6.71 9.60 -10.41
N ALA A 134 7.45 10.33 -9.55
CA ALA A 134 7.13 11.71 -9.23
C ALA A 134 7.03 12.57 -10.49
N THR A 135 8.05 12.50 -11.36
CA THR A 135 8.09 13.29 -12.59
C THR A 135 6.94 12.93 -13.52
N ARG A 136 6.59 11.64 -13.64
CA ARG A 136 5.44 11.17 -14.43
C ARG A 136 4.14 11.84 -13.96
N LEU A 137 3.88 11.84 -12.66
CA LEU A 137 2.67 12.45 -12.08
C LEU A 137 2.68 13.98 -12.19
N LEU A 138 3.80 14.62 -11.85
CA LEU A 138 3.95 16.08 -11.89
C LEU A 138 3.93 16.63 -13.32
N THR A 139 4.07 15.80 -14.35
CA THR A 139 3.88 16.21 -15.75
C THR A 139 2.46 16.72 -16.00
N ALA A 140 1.46 16.19 -15.28
CA ALA A 140 0.08 16.63 -15.38
C ALA A 140 -0.13 18.03 -14.77
N MET A 141 0.73 18.48 -13.84
CA MET A 141 0.63 19.81 -13.24
C MET A 141 1.07 20.91 -14.22
N PRO A 142 0.40 22.08 -14.24
CA PRO A 142 0.90 23.24 -14.95
C PRO A 142 2.22 23.73 -14.36
N ASP A 143 2.95 24.54 -15.14
CA ASP A 143 4.27 25.06 -14.76
C ASP A 143 4.19 26.24 -13.75
N ILE A 144 3.70 25.93 -12.55
CA ILE A 144 3.55 26.85 -11.42
C ILE A 144 4.70 26.70 -10.41
N ARG A 145 4.76 27.60 -9.42
CA ARG A 145 5.82 27.57 -8.39
C ARG A 145 5.81 26.26 -7.60
N LEU A 146 4.63 25.79 -7.21
CA LEU A 146 4.47 24.57 -6.42
C LEU A 146 5.04 23.33 -7.15
N LYS A 147 4.86 23.21 -8.46
CA LYS A 147 5.44 22.12 -9.26
C LYS A 147 6.98 22.11 -9.15
N ARG A 148 7.61 23.28 -9.26
CA ARG A 148 9.07 23.41 -9.11
C ARG A 148 9.53 23.01 -7.71
N GLN A 149 8.83 23.49 -6.68
CA GLN A 149 9.14 23.12 -5.29
C GLN A 149 8.98 21.62 -5.03
N LEU A 150 7.96 20.98 -5.62
CA LEU A 150 7.78 19.53 -5.53
C LEU A 150 8.89 18.77 -6.25
N LEU A 151 9.31 19.22 -7.44
CA LEU A 151 10.45 18.62 -8.15
C LEU A 151 11.76 18.77 -7.35
N ASP A 152 12.01 19.94 -6.76
CA ASP A 152 13.18 20.18 -5.92
C ASP A 152 13.15 19.28 -4.67
N GLU A 153 11.98 19.14 -4.04
CA GLU A 153 11.80 18.27 -2.88
C GLU A 153 11.97 16.79 -3.24
N VAL A 154 11.45 16.37 -4.39
CA VAL A 154 11.64 15.01 -4.92
C VAL A 154 13.12 14.73 -5.16
N GLN A 155 13.86 15.67 -5.77
CA GLN A 155 15.30 15.54 -5.94
C GLN A 155 16.04 15.53 -4.61
N ARG A 156 15.63 16.35 -3.64
CA ARG A 156 16.23 16.40 -2.31
C ARG A 156 16.07 15.07 -1.58
N LEU A 157 14.87 14.48 -1.63
CA LEU A 157 14.60 13.16 -1.07
C LEU A 157 15.31 12.04 -1.85
N GLY A 158 15.41 12.20 -3.17
CA GLY A 158 16.15 11.35 -4.11
C GLY A 158 17.66 11.32 -3.90
N LYS A 159 18.27 12.34 -3.30
CA LYS A 159 19.73 12.33 -3.14
C LYS A 159 20.15 11.31 -2.09
N VAL A 160 20.61 10.14 -2.55
CA VAL A 160 21.60 9.33 -1.84
C VAL A 160 22.80 10.24 -1.61
N ALA A 161 23.23 10.40 -0.35
CA ALA A 161 24.46 11.11 -0.04
C ALA A 161 25.63 10.38 -0.71
N LEU A 162 26.02 10.82 -1.91
CA LEU A 162 27.28 10.43 -2.51
C LEU A 162 28.38 10.93 -1.56
N PRO A 163 29.28 10.07 -1.05
CA PRO A 163 30.49 10.56 -0.43
C PRO A 163 31.32 11.23 -1.53
N GLY A 164 31.28 12.56 -1.58
CA GLY A 164 32.28 13.36 -2.31
C GLY A 164 31.85 14.12 -3.57
N THR A 165 30.58 14.52 -3.74
CA THR A 165 30.26 15.52 -4.79
C THR A 165 29.53 16.72 -4.19
N GLY A 166 30.31 17.74 -3.80
CA GLY A 166 29.80 19.08 -3.54
C GLY A 166 29.16 19.72 -4.77
N PRO A 167 28.42 20.83 -4.61
CA PRO A 167 27.68 21.44 -5.69
C PRO A 167 28.62 22.03 -6.74
N VAL A 168 28.52 21.53 -7.98
CA VAL A 168 29.12 22.18 -9.15
C VAL A 168 28.25 23.38 -9.49
N THR A 169 28.53 24.53 -8.86
CA THR A 169 28.12 25.83 -9.38
C THR A 169 29.13 26.24 -10.45
N GLY A 170 28.67 26.34 -11.69
CA GLY A 170 29.50 26.83 -12.79
C GLY A 170 29.80 28.32 -12.64
N ALA A 171 31.09 28.68 -12.59
CA ALA A 171 31.65 29.93 -13.08
C ALA A 171 33.19 29.86 -12.99
N GLY A 172 33.89 29.99 -14.12
CA GLY A 172 35.34 30.23 -14.10
C GLY A 172 36.12 29.50 -15.19
N ARG A 173 36.32 30.17 -16.32
CA ARG A 173 37.39 29.89 -17.28
C ARG A 173 38.75 29.91 -16.56
N GLU A 174 39.62 28.95 -16.87
CA GLU A 174 40.89 29.13 -17.60
C GLU A 174 41.89 27.99 -17.30
N ARG A 175 42.36 27.39 -18.40
CA ARG A 175 43.73 26.91 -18.68
C ARG A 175 44.43 26.08 -17.60
N PHE A 176 44.75 24.82 -17.92
CA PHE A 176 46.14 24.39 -18.02
C PHE A 176 46.23 23.10 -18.87
N ALA A 177 47.05 23.17 -19.92
CA ALA A 177 47.40 22.07 -20.79
C ALA A 177 48.50 21.21 -20.14
N GLY A 178 48.48 19.89 -20.35
CA GLY A 178 49.56 19.03 -19.85
C GLY A 178 49.38 17.52 -20.00
N ARG A 179 49.36 17.05 -21.25
CA ARG A 179 50.02 15.82 -21.76
C ARG A 179 49.93 14.45 -21.03
N HIS A 180 49.46 13.49 -21.83
CA HIS A 180 49.91 12.10 -22.03
C HIS A 180 49.67 11.03 -20.94
N GLY A 181 49.13 9.89 -21.39
CA GLY A 181 49.50 8.59 -20.82
C GLY A 181 48.41 7.53 -20.73
N SER A 182 48.04 6.97 -21.89
CA SER A 182 47.75 5.53 -22.11
C SER A 182 47.14 4.66 -20.99
N GLY A 183 46.06 3.97 -21.36
CA GLY A 183 46.06 2.51 -21.22
C GLY A 183 45.19 1.94 -20.10
N TRP A 184 43.90 1.82 -20.39
CA TRP A 184 43.03 0.83 -19.77
C TRP A 184 43.68 -0.57 -19.89
N ARG A 185 43.80 -1.31 -18.77
CA ARG A 185 44.18 -2.73 -18.78
C ARG A 185 43.18 -3.57 -17.98
N PRO A 186 42.79 -4.75 -18.48
CA PRO A 186 41.73 -5.57 -17.89
C PRO A 186 42.25 -6.47 -16.76
N TRP A 187 41.43 -6.65 -15.74
CA TRP A 187 41.72 -7.50 -14.58
C TRP A 187 41.60 -9.01 -14.92
N LYS A 188 42.53 -9.83 -14.42
CA LYS A 188 42.54 -11.30 -14.51
C LYS A 188 42.66 -11.94 -13.10
N PRO A 189 42.20 -13.19 -12.90
CA PRO A 189 41.84 -13.74 -11.59
C PRO A 189 42.90 -14.64 -10.91
N GLY A 190 42.82 -14.76 -9.57
CA GLY A 190 43.60 -15.64 -8.66
C GLY A 190 44.49 -14.82 -7.71
N VAL A 191 44.50 -14.95 -6.37
CA VAL A 191 44.47 -16.14 -5.49
C VAL A 191 44.05 -15.75 -4.04
N ALA A 192 43.34 -16.67 -3.34
CA ALA A 192 43.10 -16.91 -1.88
C ALA A 192 43.17 -15.75 -0.85
N ARG A 193 42.06 -15.33 -0.22
CA ARG A 193 41.34 -15.84 0.98
C ARG A 193 42.12 -15.75 2.31
N GLU A 194 41.61 -14.91 3.21
CA GLU A 194 41.56 -15.17 4.66
C GLU A 194 40.32 -14.47 5.24
N GLU A 195 39.78 -15.07 6.28
CA GLU A 195 38.36 -15.20 6.61
C GLU A 195 37.76 -13.97 7.32
N SER A 196 36.51 -13.64 6.97
CA SER A 196 35.66 -12.72 7.71
C SER A 196 34.40 -13.45 8.19
N PRO A 197 33.93 -13.22 9.43
CA PRO A 197 32.80 -13.94 9.99
C PRO A 197 31.49 -13.46 9.36
N GLY A 198 30.70 -14.41 8.83
CA GLY A 198 29.26 -14.21 8.60
C GLY A 198 28.87 -13.46 7.32
N TYR A 199 29.30 -13.94 6.16
CA TYR A 199 28.57 -13.70 4.91
C TYR A 199 27.16 -14.30 5.04
N ILE A 200 26.13 -13.46 5.12
CA ILE A 200 24.77 -13.88 4.79
C ILE A 200 24.61 -13.63 3.29
N PRO A 201 24.37 -14.66 2.47
CA PRO A 201 24.19 -14.49 1.04
C PRO A 201 23.06 -13.51 0.74
N ASN A 202 23.29 -12.73 -0.31
CA ASN A 202 22.42 -11.75 -0.92
C ASN A 202 21.21 -12.41 -1.63
N GLU A 203 20.47 -13.26 -0.91
CA GLU A 203 19.32 -14.03 -1.41
C GLU A 203 17.97 -13.48 -0.97
N ALA A 204 17.94 -12.59 0.02
CA ALA A 204 16.78 -11.75 0.32
C ALA A 204 17.03 -10.30 -0.16
N ARG A 205 17.36 -10.09 -1.44
CA ARG A 205 16.31 -9.61 -2.35
C ARG A 205 14.94 -10.17 -1.95
N GLU A 206 14.23 -9.50 -1.03
CA GLU A 206 12.77 -9.68 -0.96
C GLU A 206 12.20 -9.08 -2.25
N PHE A 207 12.29 -9.88 -3.32
CA PHE A 207 11.55 -9.74 -4.54
C PHE A 207 10.12 -9.37 -4.19
N ALA A 208 9.63 -8.34 -4.87
CA ALA A 208 8.28 -7.84 -4.82
C ALA A 208 7.23 -8.90 -5.18
N ILE A 209 7.00 -9.87 -4.29
CA ILE A 209 5.70 -10.51 -4.16
C ILE A 209 4.81 -9.38 -3.66
N ARG A 210 3.91 -8.87 -4.49
CA ARG A 210 2.77 -8.07 -4.00
C ARG A 210 2.17 -8.86 -2.84
N LYS A 211 2.41 -8.44 -1.58
CA LYS A 211 2.08 -9.18 -0.36
C LYS A 211 0.55 -9.28 -0.26
N THR A 212 -0.03 -10.25 -0.96
CA THR A 212 -1.42 -10.65 -0.72
C THR A 212 -1.43 -11.51 0.55
N PRO A 213 -2.42 -11.32 1.46
CA PRO A 213 -2.46 -12.07 2.72
C PRO A 213 -2.36 -13.59 2.54
N VAL A 214 -2.94 -14.13 1.47
CA VAL A 214 -2.86 -15.56 1.11
C VAL A 214 -1.43 -16.01 0.80
N ARG A 215 -0.67 -15.23 0.03
CA ARG A 215 0.73 -15.58 -0.30
C ARG A 215 1.62 -15.50 0.93
N TYR A 216 1.40 -14.50 1.77
CA TYR A 216 2.14 -14.35 3.02
C TYR A 216 1.84 -15.52 3.98
N ALA A 217 0.58 -15.94 4.09
CA ALA A 217 0.19 -17.13 4.85
C ALA A 217 0.88 -18.41 4.33
N ILE A 218 0.87 -18.64 3.00
CA ILE A 218 1.55 -19.79 2.38
C ILE A 218 3.05 -19.77 2.70
N THR A 219 3.67 -18.59 2.60
CA THR A 219 5.09 -18.45 2.92
C THR A 219 5.37 -18.78 4.38
N LEU A 220 4.62 -18.22 5.33
CA LEU A 220 4.77 -18.52 6.76
C LEU A 220 4.59 -20.02 7.05
N LEU A 221 3.59 -20.66 6.43
CA LEU A 221 3.30 -22.09 6.57
C LEU A 221 4.43 -22.97 6.01
N LEU A 222 5.06 -22.56 4.90
CA LEU A 222 6.19 -23.26 4.33
C LEU A 222 7.42 -23.20 5.26
N HIS A 223 7.62 -22.12 6.03
CA HIS A 223 8.71 -22.00 7.01
C HIS A 223 8.41 -22.68 8.33
N ASP A 224 7.17 -22.61 8.80
CA ASP A 224 6.72 -23.24 10.03
C ASP A 224 5.40 -23.99 9.79
N PRO A 225 5.48 -25.28 9.45
CA PRO A 225 4.30 -26.13 9.26
C PRO A 225 3.40 -26.22 10.50
N GLY A 226 3.94 -25.98 11.71
CA GLY A 226 3.14 -26.01 12.94
C GLY A 226 2.02 -24.96 12.99
N LEU A 227 2.11 -23.92 12.14
CA LEU A 227 1.08 -22.90 11.99
C LEU A 227 -0.24 -23.44 11.39
N ALA A 228 -0.22 -24.60 10.71
CA ALA A 228 -1.40 -25.22 10.12
C ALA A 228 -2.53 -25.43 11.14
N ALA A 229 -2.19 -25.73 12.39
CA ALA A 229 -3.16 -25.95 13.48
C ALA A 229 -4.01 -24.71 13.82
N GLN A 230 -3.67 -23.53 13.29
CA GLN A 230 -4.39 -22.27 13.52
C GLN A 230 -5.44 -21.97 12.45
N VAL A 231 -5.52 -22.80 11.40
CA VAL A 231 -6.53 -22.65 10.35
C VAL A 231 -7.84 -23.22 10.84
N GLU A 232 -8.75 -22.34 11.27
CA GLU A 232 -10.09 -22.74 11.69
C GLU A 232 -11.00 -22.96 10.48
N ASN A 233 -11.71 -24.09 10.46
CA ASN A 233 -12.73 -24.43 9.45
C ASN A 233 -12.22 -24.37 7.99
N PRO A 234 -11.23 -25.19 7.59
CA PRO A 234 -10.68 -25.21 6.23
C PRO A 234 -11.73 -25.49 5.15
N GLU A 235 -12.78 -26.27 5.46
CA GLU A 235 -13.89 -26.54 4.54
C GLU A 235 -14.64 -25.27 4.13
N LYS A 236 -14.84 -24.32 5.06
CA LYS A 236 -15.49 -23.03 4.77
C LYS A 236 -14.61 -22.18 3.84
N MET A 237 -13.29 -22.28 3.98
CA MET A 237 -12.34 -21.52 3.16
C MET A 237 -12.33 -21.93 1.68
N LEU A 238 -12.71 -23.16 1.33
CA LEU A 238 -12.83 -23.60 -0.06
C LEU A 238 -13.83 -22.75 -0.86
N THR A 239 -14.84 -22.17 -0.18
CA THR A 239 -15.89 -21.34 -0.80
C THR A 239 -15.47 -19.91 -1.08
N TRP A 240 -14.26 -19.49 -0.67
CA TRP A 240 -13.86 -18.09 -0.62
C TRP A 240 -13.46 -17.46 -1.97
N GLU A 241 -13.37 -18.24 -3.06
CA GLU A 241 -13.06 -17.79 -4.42
C GLU A 241 -11.87 -16.80 -4.52
N LEU A 242 -10.87 -16.95 -3.65
CA LEU A 242 -9.68 -16.10 -3.64
C LEU A 242 -8.48 -16.83 -4.25
N PRO A 243 -7.72 -16.18 -5.16
CA PRO A 243 -6.55 -16.80 -5.78
C PRO A 243 -5.52 -17.28 -4.75
N GLY A 244 -5.21 -18.57 -4.79
CA GLY A 244 -4.21 -19.21 -3.92
C GLY A 244 -4.75 -19.81 -2.63
N VAL A 245 -6.03 -19.63 -2.29
CA VAL A 245 -6.62 -20.28 -1.09
C VAL A 245 -6.64 -21.79 -1.23
N GLU A 246 -6.94 -22.32 -2.42
CA GLU A 246 -6.87 -23.76 -2.71
C GLU A 246 -5.47 -24.34 -2.42
N LEU A 247 -4.41 -23.62 -2.82
CA LEU A 247 -3.03 -24.03 -2.54
C LEU A 247 -2.70 -23.95 -1.04
N LEU A 248 -3.19 -22.92 -0.34
CA LEU A 248 -3.02 -22.81 1.11
C LEU A 248 -3.67 -24.01 1.82
N LEU A 249 -4.88 -24.39 1.42
CA LEU A 249 -5.61 -25.51 2.02
C LEU A 249 -4.98 -26.87 1.69
N GLN A 250 -4.50 -27.06 0.46
CA GLN A 250 -3.72 -28.26 0.10
C GLN A 250 -2.47 -28.41 0.97
N LEU A 251 -1.78 -27.31 1.28
CA LEU A 251 -0.62 -27.37 2.17
C LEU A 251 -1.04 -27.72 3.61
N VAL A 252 -2.13 -27.14 4.11
CA VAL A 252 -2.68 -27.46 5.43
C VAL A 252 -3.05 -28.93 5.53
N GLU A 253 -3.77 -29.48 4.55
CA GLU A 253 -4.16 -30.89 4.48
C GLU A 253 -2.95 -31.82 4.51
N ILE A 254 -1.91 -31.53 3.71
CA ILE A 254 -0.67 -32.33 3.68
C ILE A 254 0.05 -32.29 5.05
N ILE A 255 0.00 -31.15 5.75
CA ILE A 255 0.62 -30.99 7.07
C ILE A 255 -0.19 -31.71 8.15
N GLU A 256 -1.52 -31.64 8.11
CA GLU A 256 -2.40 -32.37 9.03
C GLU A 256 -2.21 -33.89 8.89
N ASP A 257 -2.10 -34.39 7.66
CA ASP A 257 -1.81 -35.80 7.38
C ASP A 257 -0.38 -36.21 7.77
N ASN A 258 0.54 -35.26 7.88
CA ASN A 258 1.95 -35.50 8.18
C ASN A 258 2.51 -34.48 9.20
N PRO A 259 2.15 -34.55 10.50
CA PRO A 259 2.45 -33.51 11.49
C PRO A 259 3.95 -33.22 11.74
N HIS A 260 4.84 -34.09 11.27
CA HIS A 260 6.29 -33.94 11.39
C HIS A 260 6.96 -33.49 10.08
N ILE A 261 6.17 -33.12 9.07
CA ILE A 261 6.71 -32.64 7.80
C ILE A 261 7.41 -31.30 8.00
N HIS A 262 8.61 -31.18 7.45
CA HIS A 262 9.40 -29.95 7.44
C HIS A 262 9.37 -29.33 6.04
N SER A 263 9.79 -28.07 5.90
CA SER A 263 9.73 -27.28 4.67
C SER A 263 10.20 -28.04 3.41
N ALA A 264 11.34 -28.73 3.51
CA ALA A 264 11.88 -29.53 2.40
C ALA A 264 10.99 -30.73 2.03
N GLY A 265 10.37 -31.39 3.01
CA GLY A 265 9.43 -32.48 2.78
C GLY A 265 8.14 -31.97 2.13
N LEU A 266 7.68 -30.79 2.53
CA LEU A 266 6.50 -30.14 1.93
C LEU A 266 6.77 -29.80 0.46
N LEU A 267 7.92 -29.17 0.15
CA LEU A 267 8.32 -28.87 -1.24
C LEU A 267 8.46 -30.12 -2.12
N GLU A 268 8.99 -31.22 -1.58
CA GLU A 268 9.15 -32.47 -2.35
C GLU A 268 7.80 -33.03 -2.83
N ARG A 269 6.72 -32.86 -2.05
CA ARG A 269 5.36 -33.30 -2.44
C ARG A 269 4.82 -32.54 -3.65
N PHE A 270 5.31 -31.32 -3.91
CA PHE A 270 4.89 -30.49 -5.04
C PHE A 270 5.85 -30.55 -6.24
N ARG A 271 6.89 -31.38 -6.20
CA ARG A 271 7.81 -31.56 -7.34
C ARG A 271 7.06 -32.12 -8.55
N GLY A 272 7.29 -31.55 -9.72
CA GLY A 272 6.63 -31.91 -10.99
C GLY A 272 5.20 -31.38 -11.12
N THR A 273 4.70 -30.62 -10.13
CA THR A 273 3.37 -29.99 -10.19
C THR A 273 3.44 -28.57 -10.73
N GLY A 274 2.29 -28.00 -11.12
CA GLY A 274 2.18 -26.60 -11.52
C GLY A 274 2.55 -25.58 -10.43
N HIS A 275 2.62 -26.01 -9.16
CA HIS A 275 2.91 -25.15 -8.01
C HIS A 275 4.40 -25.15 -7.59
N GLU A 276 5.23 -26.06 -8.12
CA GLU A 276 6.65 -26.21 -7.75
C GLU A 276 7.40 -24.88 -7.81
N LYS A 277 7.30 -24.19 -8.95
CA LYS A 277 7.99 -22.90 -9.17
C LYS A 277 7.46 -21.80 -8.26
N ILE A 278 6.17 -21.83 -7.92
CA ILE A 278 5.55 -20.82 -7.05
C ILE A 278 6.04 -21.02 -5.62
N LEU A 279 5.95 -22.24 -5.10
CA LEU A 279 6.38 -22.57 -3.74
C LEU A 279 7.89 -22.38 -3.56
N GLY A 280 8.69 -22.75 -4.56
CA GLY A 280 10.14 -22.49 -4.57
C GLY A 280 10.47 -21.00 -4.48
N ASN A 281 9.76 -20.15 -5.23
CA ASN A 281 9.93 -18.70 -5.14
C ASN A 281 9.48 -18.12 -3.78
N LEU A 282 8.43 -18.69 -3.18
CA LEU A 282 7.94 -18.28 -1.86
C LEU A 282 8.88 -18.73 -0.73
N MET A 283 9.59 -19.87 -0.89
CA MET A 283 10.56 -20.37 0.07
C MET A 283 11.92 -19.67 0.04
N ALA A 284 12.25 -19.03 -1.08
CA ALA A 284 13.44 -18.18 -1.17
C ALA A 284 13.31 -16.91 -0.30
N TRP A 285 12.09 -16.54 0.07
CA TRP A 285 11.82 -15.51 1.04
C TRP A 285 12.12 -16.05 2.44
N GLN A 286 12.62 -15.21 3.36
CA GLN A 286 12.77 -15.59 4.77
C GLN A 286 12.08 -14.54 5.64
N PRO A 287 11.13 -14.94 6.51
CA PRO A 287 10.55 -14.01 7.45
C PRO A 287 11.66 -13.44 8.31
N ALA A 288 11.69 -12.11 8.45
CA ALA A 288 12.77 -11.36 9.10
C ALA A 288 12.99 -11.71 10.59
N ARG A 289 12.21 -12.63 11.17
CA ARG A 289 12.16 -12.89 12.61
C ARG A 289 12.04 -14.38 12.91
N ALA A 290 12.91 -14.87 13.79
CA ALA A 290 12.94 -16.25 14.29
C ALA A 290 12.08 -16.46 15.56
N ASP A 291 11.16 -15.54 15.85
CA ASP A 291 10.27 -15.64 17.02
C ASP A 291 8.96 -16.33 16.63
N ALA A 292 8.77 -17.55 17.15
CA ALA A 292 7.59 -18.38 16.89
C ALA A 292 6.27 -17.70 17.30
N ALA A 293 6.25 -16.94 18.39
CA ALA A 293 5.04 -16.25 18.83
C ALA A 293 4.64 -15.12 17.86
N LEU A 294 5.65 -14.49 17.26
CA LEU A 294 5.44 -13.43 16.30
C LEU A 294 5.01 -13.98 14.93
N LEU A 295 5.62 -15.08 14.48
CA LEU A 295 5.19 -15.79 13.26
C LEU A 295 3.75 -16.28 13.38
N GLN A 296 3.37 -16.81 14.54
CA GLN A 296 1.99 -17.17 14.86
C GLN A 296 1.04 -15.98 14.74
N ARG A 297 1.38 -14.83 15.34
CA ARG A 297 0.54 -13.63 15.25
C ARG A 297 0.39 -13.12 13.82
N GLU A 298 1.49 -13.09 13.06
CA GLU A 298 1.48 -12.67 11.65
C GLU A 298 0.67 -13.62 10.78
N PHE A 299 0.69 -14.92 11.06
CA PHE A 299 -0.13 -15.91 10.37
C PHE A 299 -1.62 -15.70 10.65
N GLN A 300 -1.99 -15.47 11.92
CA GLN A 300 -3.38 -15.14 12.27
C GLN A 300 -3.85 -13.82 11.64
N ASP A 301 -2.99 -12.81 11.59
CA ASP A 301 -3.28 -11.55 10.90
C ASP A 301 -3.54 -11.78 9.40
N CYS A 302 -2.80 -12.70 8.76
CA CYS A 302 -3.08 -13.10 7.38
C CYS A 302 -4.48 -13.70 7.25
N LEU A 303 -4.81 -14.69 8.08
CA LEU A 303 -6.09 -15.39 8.02
C LEU A 303 -7.27 -14.43 8.25
N ARG A 304 -7.16 -13.52 9.22
CA ARG A 304 -8.15 -12.45 9.44
C ARG A 304 -8.30 -11.57 8.20
N GLN A 305 -7.20 -11.11 7.60
CA GLN A 305 -7.26 -10.29 6.39
C GLN A 305 -7.84 -11.04 5.18
N VAL A 306 -7.61 -12.35 5.06
CA VAL A 306 -8.24 -13.19 4.03
C VAL A 306 -9.74 -13.26 4.28
N LYS A 307 -10.17 -13.62 5.50
CA LYS A 307 -11.58 -13.70 5.88
C LYS A 307 -12.33 -12.38 5.65
N ARG A 308 -11.74 -11.26 6.05
CA ARG A 308 -12.32 -9.92 5.87
C ARG A 308 -12.56 -9.59 4.40
N LYS A 309 -11.58 -9.87 3.52
CA LYS A 309 -11.73 -9.64 2.08
C LYS A 309 -12.86 -10.45 1.44
N VAL A 310 -13.06 -11.68 1.92
CA VAL A 310 -14.17 -12.53 1.44
C VAL A 310 -15.50 -11.95 1.88
N HIS A 311 -15.60 -11.53 3.14
CA HIS A 311 -16.81 -10.91 3.66
C HIS A 311 -17.14 -9.58 2.96
N GLU A 312 -16.13 -8.74 2.70
CA GLU A 312 -16.28 -7.49 1.92
C GLU A 312 -16.85 -7.80 0.51
N LYS A 313 -16.28 -8.77 -0.21
CA LYS A 313 -16.77 -9.18 -1.54
C LYS A 313 -18.21 -9.73 -1.50
N ALA A 314 -18.54 -10.50 -0.46
CA ALA A 314 -19.89 -11.06 -0.27
C ALA A 314 -20.91 -9.96 0.05
N LEU A 315 -20.56 -8.99 0.89
CA LEU A 315 -21.39 -7.82 1.17
C LEU A 315 -21.64 -6.99 -0.07
N ASP A 316 -20.60 -6.67 -0.86
CA ASP A 316 -20.75 -5.91 -2.11
C ASP A 316 -21.74 -6.60 -3.06
N SER A 317 -21.67 -7.93 -3.14
CA SER A 317 -22.56 -8.74 -3.98
C SER A 317 -24.01 -8.71 -3.48
N LEU A 318 -24.23 -8.81 -2.16
CA LEU A 318 -25.55 -8.74 -1.54
C LEU A 318 -26.16 -7.34 -1.63
N PHE A 319 -25.39 -6.29 -1.37
CA PHE A 319 -25.86 -4.90 -1.52
C PHE A 319 -26.22 -4.58 -2.97
N TYR A 320 -25.43 -5.05 -3.93
CA TYR A 320 -25.75 -4.90 -5.35
C TYR A 320 -27.08 -5.58 -5.68
N LYS A 321 -27.29 -6.81 -5.18
CA LYS A 321 -28.53 -7.57 -5.41
C LYS A 321 -29.75 -6.95 -4.74
N GLU A 322 -29.60 -6.40 -3.53
CA GLU A 322 -30.66 -5.68 -2.83
C GLU A 322 -31.17 -4.48 -3.64
N GLN A 323 -30.26 -3.77 -4.32
CA GLN A 323 -30.60 -2.60 -5.14
C GLN A 323 -31.25 -2.95 -6.48
N THR A 324 -31.00 -4.14 -7.03
CA THR A 324 -31.46 -4.53 -8.37
C THR A 324 -32.67 -5.45 -8.36
N GLU A 325 -32.65 -6.50 -7.54
CA GLU A 325 -33.61 -7.61 -7.57
C GLU A 325 -34.34 -7.81 -6.23
N GLY A 326 -33.79 -7.22 -5.15
CA GLY A 326 -34.24 -7.46 -3.78
C GLY A 326 -33.68 -8.76 -3.21
N LEU A 327 -33.53 -8.80 -1.88
CA LEU A 327 -32.97 -9.96 -1.17
C LEU A 327 -34.06 -10.93 -0.73
N SER A 328 -33.78 -12.23 -0.88
CA SER A 328 -34.57 -13.29 -0.25
C SER A 328 -34.45 -13.25 1.29
N PRO A 329 -35.36 -13.90 2.04
CA PRO A 329 -35.26 -13.99 3.49
C PRO A 329 -33.93 -14.61 3.99
N GLN A 330 -33.39 -15.57 3.24
CA GLN A 330 -32.10 -16.20 3.53
C GLN A 330 -30.95 -15.21 3.32
N GLU A 331 -30.92 -14.51 2.19
CA GLU A 331 -29.85 -13.55 1.88
C GLU A 331 -29.86 -12.33 2.81
N ARG A 332 -31.04 -11.92 3.30
CA ARG A 332 -31.13 -10.89 4.35
C ARG A 332 -30.55 -11.38 5.67
N HIS A 333 -30.78 -12.64 6.01
CA HIS A 333 -30.17 -13.25 7.19
C HIS A 333 -28.65 -13.32 7.05
N ASP A 334 -28.16 -13.75 5.88
CA ASP A 334 -26.73 -13.83 5.56
C ASP A 334 -26.07 -12.44 5.60
N LEU A 335 -26.73 -11.40 5.07
CA LEU A 335 -26.27 -10.00 5.15
C LEU A 335 -26.11 -9.54 6.60
N LEU A 336 -27.10 -9.79 7.46
CA LEU A 336 -27.05 -9.42 8.87
C LEU A 336 -25.97 -10.20 9.63
N SER A 337 -25.82 -11.49 9.33
CA SER A 337 -24.77 -12.32 9.92
C SER A 337 -23.37 -11.83 9.52
N LEU A 338 -23.16 -11.48 8.25
CA LEU A 338 -21.88 -10.94 7.76
C LEU A 338 -21.56 -9.58 8.39
N LEU A 339 -22.55 -8.69 8.53
CA LEU A 339 -22.38 -7.41 9.22
C LEU A 339 -21.99 -7.61 10.70
N GLN A 340 -22.58 -8.59 11.39
CA GLN A 340 -22.19 -8.93 12.76
C GLN A 340 -20.79 -9.53 12.85
N GLU A 341 -20.38 -10.39 11.92
CA GLU A 341 -19.04 -10.99 11.90
C GLU A 341 -17.92 -9.98 11.60
N ILE A 342 -18.20 -8.91 10.84
CA ILE A 342 -17.21 -7.84 10.57
C ILE A 342 -17.08 -6.85 11.74
N HIS A 343 -18.17 -6.57 12.45
CA HIS A 343 -18.20 -5.61 13.56
C HIS A 343 -18.00 -6.26 14.94
N GLY A 344 -17.80 -7.58 14.99
CA GLY A 344 -17.52 -8.33 16.21
C GLY A 344 -16.08 -8.14 16.72
N PRO A 345 -15.80 -8.49 18.00
CA PRO A 345 -14.50 -8.26 18.65
C PRO A 345 -13.31 -9.02 18.04
N ASP A 346 -13.54 -9.93 17.09
CA ASP A 346 -12.53 -10.75 16.41
C ASP A 346 -12.31 -10.36 14.92
N GLY A 347 -12.88 -9.23 14.46
CA GLY A 347 -12.84 -8.73 13.07
C GLY A 347 -11.59 -7.97 12.66
#